data_AF-A0A838MGP3-F1
#
_entry.id   AF-A0A838MGP3-F1
#
_cell.length_a   1.000
_cell.length_b   1.000
_cell.length_c   1.000
_cell.angle_alpha   90.00
_cell.angle_beta   90.00
_cell.angle_gamma   90.00
#
_symmetry.space_group_name_H-M   'P 1'
#
loop_
_entity.id
_entity.type
_entity.pdbx_description
1 polymer ?
#
loop_
_entity_poly.entity_id
_entity_poly.type
_entity_poly.pdbx_seq_one_letter_code
_entity_poly.pdbx_strand_id
1 'polypeptide(L)'
;MDLKEIKKIIKNNLAFIKEKYGVKEVGIFGSFATGEQKKGSDVDVLVEFNRSITLLKYANLKNFLEDQLNIKVDLVQKSGLKPLIKDSILKETIYL
;
A
#
# COMPACT_ATOMS: atom_id res chain seq x y z
N MET A 1 3.36 -14.15 6.86
CA MET A 1 4.15 -12.92 6.76
C MET A 1 3.69 -11.97 7.82
N ASP A 2 4.61 -11.31 8.52
CA ASP A 2 4.28 -10.29 9.52
C ASP A 2 4.47 -8.86 8.97
N LEU A 3 4.05 -7.85 9.72
CA LEU A 3 4.20 -6.45 9.32
C LEU A 3 5.68 -6.05 9.08
N LYS A 4 6.63 -6.60 9.86
CA LYS A 4 8.05 -6.23 9.71
C LYS A 4 8.60 -6.72 8.37
N GLU A 5 8.24 -7.93 7.97
CA GLU A 5 8.59 -8.50 6.66
C GLU A 5 7.98 -7.69 5.52
N ILE A 6 6.69 -7.35 5.58
CA ILE A 6 6.01 -6.55 4.56
C ILE A 6 6.70 -5.19 4.41
N LYS A 7 6.94 -4.50 5.53
CA LYS A 7 7.64 -3.21 5.54
C LYS A 7 9.01 -3.31 4.89
N LYS A 8 9.76 -4.39 5.17
CA LYS A 8 11.09 -4.62 4.61
C LYS A 8 11.03 -4.81 3.09
N ILE A 9 10.11 -5.65 2.60
CA ILE A 9 9.94 -5.92 1.17
C ILE A 9 9.56 -4.63 0.41
N ILE A 10 8.60 -3.87 0.92
CA ILE A 10 8.16 -2.62 0.28
C ILE A 10 9.29 -1.57 0.33
N LYS A 11 9.99 -1.42 1.46
CA LYS A 11 11.13 -0.48 1.56
C LYS A 11 12.26 -0.82 0.60
N ASN A 12 12.58 -2.10 0.43
CA ASN A 12 13.61 -2.54 -0.52
C ASN A 12 13.23 -2.22 -1.98
N ASN A 13 11.94 -2.20 -2.30
CA ASN A 13 11.42 -1.87 -3.62
C ASN A 13 10.98 -0.41 -3.76
N LEU A 14 11.13 0.43 -2.73
CA LEU A 14 10.53 1.77 -2.68
C LEU A 14 11.03 2.67 -3.81
N ALA A 15 12.33 2.65 -4.08
CA ALA A 15 12.94 3.45 -5.16
C ALA A 15 12.34 3.08 -6.53
N PHE A 16 12.28 1.77 -6.81
CA PHE A 16 11.68 1.24 -8.03
C PHE A 16 10.19 1.60 -8.14
N ILE A 17 9.44 1.48 -7.04
CA ILE A 17 8.01 1.81 -7.01
C ILE A 17 7.79 3.29 -7.33
N LYS A 18 8.56 4.18 -6.71
CA LYS A 18 8.48 5.63 -6.93
C LYS A 18 8.82 6.00 -8.38
N GLU A 19 9.91 5.47 -8.91
CA GLU A 19 10.37 5.79 -10.26
C GLU A 19 9.45 5.24 -11.35
N LYS A 20 9.14 3.94 -11.31
CA LYS A 20 8.39 3.25 -12.36
C LYS A 20 6.91 3.64 -12.37
N TYR A 21 6.30 3.75 -11.19
CA TYR A 21 4.86 3.97 -11.07
C TYR A 21 4.48 5.40 -10.72
N GLY A 22 5.44 6.30 -10.44
CA GLY A 22 5.15 7.68 -10.07
C GLY A 22 4.51 7.81 -8.69
N VAL A 23 4.80 6.86 -7.80
CA VAL A 23 4.33 6.91 -6.42
C VAL A 23 5.12 7.97 -5.67
N LYS A 24 4.42 8.84 -4.95
CA LYS A 24 4.97 9.85 -4.05
C LYS A 24 5.18 9.27 -2.66
N GLU A 25 4.17 8.59 -2.14
CA GLU A 25 4.13 8.07 -0.78
C GLU A 25 3.47 6.68 -0.75
N VAL A 26 3.99 5.80 0.09
CA VAL A 26 3.45 4.47 0.36
C VAL A 26 3.28 4.31 1.87
N GLY A 27 2.16 3.75 2.30
CA GLY A 27 1.91 3.36 3.67
C GLY A 27 1.13 2.05 3.75
N ILE A 28 1.22 1.40 4.90
CA ILE A 28 0.42 0.22 5.23
C ILE A 28 -0.61 0.64 6.27
N PHE A 29 -1.87 0.28 6.07
CA PHE A 29 -2.94 0.57 7.03
C PHE A 29 -3.75 -0.70 7.33
N GLY A 30 -4.85 -0.56 8.07
CA GLY A 30 -5.76 -1.68 8.35
C GLY A 30 -5.17 -2.73 9.29
N SER A 31 -5.60 -3.98 9.10
CA SER A 31 -5.36 -5.07 10.06
C SER A 31 -3.88 -5.36 10.31
N PHE A 32 -3.03 -5.20 9.29
CA PHE A 32 -1.58 -5.34 9.43
C PHE A 32 -0.93 -4.20 10.20
N ALA A 33 -1.50 -2.98 10.15
CA ALA A 33 -1.01 -1.85 10.91
C ALA A 33 -1.45 -1.88 12.39
N THR A 34 -2.64 -2.40 12.68
CA THR A 34 -3.20 -2.53 14.04
C THR A 34 -2.79 -3.81 14.77
N GLY A 35 -2.19 -4.78 14.07
CA GLY A 35 -1.79 -6.07 14.64
C GLY A 35 -2.94 -7.08 14.74
N GLU A 36 -4.11 -6.76 14.18
CA GLU A 36 -5.32 -7.57 14.20
C GLU A 36 -5.44 -8.52 13.00
N GLN A 37 -4.38 -8.65 12.20
CA GLN A 37 -4.40 -9.51 11.01
C GLN A 37 -4.67 -10.99 11.37
N LYS A 38 -5.56 -11.62 10.61
CA LYS A 38 -5.86 -13.06 10.67
C LYS A 38 -5.12 -13.82 9.57
N LYS A 39 -5.02 -15.15 9.70
CA LYS A 39 -4.47 -16.01 8.65
C LYS A 39 -5.31 -15.87 7.38
N GLY A 40 -4.68 -15.43 6.29
CA GLY A 40 -5.35 -15.18 5.00
C GLY A 40 -5.84 -13.75 4.79
N SER A 41 -5.52 -12.81 5.68
CA SER A 41 -5.83 -11.38 5.48
C SER A 41 -5.00 -10.81 4.32
N ASP A 42 -5.63 -9.89 3.60
CA ASP A 42 -5.02 -9.00 2.62
C ASP A 42 -4.25 -7.86 3.29
N VAL A 43 -3.27 -7.33 2.57
CA VAL A 43 -2.47 -6.18 3.01
C VAL A 43 -3.05 -4.92 2.40
N ASP A 44 -3.58 -4.04 3.25
CA ASP A 44 -4.06 -2.72 2.84
C ASP A 44 -2.89 -1.76 2.63
N VAL A 45 -2.66 -1.35 1.40
CA VAL A 45 -1.56 -0.46 1.01
C VAL A 45 -2.11 0.88 0.51
N LEU A 46 -1.81 1.93 1.26
CA LEU A 46 -2.15 3.30 0.89
C LEU A 46 -1.05 3.86 -0.03
N VAL A 47 -1.47 4.45 -1.17
CA VAL A 47 -0.55 5.11 -2.10
C VAL A 47 -1.01 6.52 -2.44
N GLU A 48 -0.04 7.43 -2.57
CA GLU A 48 -0.22 8.75 -3.16
C GLU A 48 0.64 8.83 -4.42
N PHE A 49 0.10 9.33 -5.53
CA PHE A 49 0.85 9.50 -6.78
C PHE A 49 1.23 10.97 -7.00
N ASN A 50 2.38 11.22 -7.63
CA ASN A 50 2.81 12.58 -7.99
C ASN A 50 2.10 13.13 -9.23
N ARG A 51 1.37 12.27 -9.96
CA ARG A 51 0.65 12.60 -11.19
C ARG A 51 -0.52 11.62 -11.38
N SER A 52 -1.44 11.96 -12.26
CA SER A 52 -2.46 11.02 -12.71
C SER A 52 -1.80 9.80 -13.35
N ILE A 53 -2.25 8.62 -12.96
CA ILE A 53 -1.78 7.36 -13.53
C ILE A 53 -2.93 6.67 -14.27
N THR A 54 -2.56 5.83 -15.23
CA THR A 54 -3.55 5.02 -15.95
C THR A 54 -3.99 3.83 -15.09
N LEU A 55 -5.19 3.33 -15.33
CA LEU A 55 -5.71 2.13 -14.68
C LEU A 55 -4.76 0.93 -14.86
N LEU A 56 -4.12 0.82 -16.03
CA LEU A 56 -3.14 -0.24 -16.29
C LEU A 56 -1.90 -0.11 -15.39
N LYS A 57 -1.38 1.10 -15.17
CA LYS A 57 -0.26 1.32 -14.24
C LYS A 57 -0.66 1.01 -12.80
N TYR A 58 -1.87 1.37 -12.40
CA TYR A 58 -2.42 1.04 -11.10
C TYR A 58 -2.50 -0.48 -10.89
N ALA A 59 -3.08 -1.20 -11.83
CA ALA A 59 -3.20 -2.66 -11.80
C ALA A 59 -1.81 -3.33 -11.78
N ASN A 60 -0.86 -2.83 -12.57
CA ASN A 60 0.51 -3.35 -12.57
C ASN A 60 1.23 -3.14 -11.23
N LEU A 61 1.01 -2.00 -10.56
CA LEU A 61 1.56 -1.75 -9.22
C LEU A 61 0.97 -2.73 -8.21
N LYS A 62 -0.36 -2.94 -8.25
CA LYS A 62 -1.04 -3.91 -7.39
C LYS A 62 -0.47 -5.32 -7.60
N ASN A 63 -0.44 -5.81 -8.83
CA ASN A 63 0.10 -7.13 -9.17
C ASN A 63 1.56 -7.26 -8.72
N PHE A 64 2.38 -6.24 -8.96
CA PHE A 64 3.76 -6.22 -8.51
C PHE A 64 3.88 -6.37 -6.99
N LEU A 65 3.07 -5.66 -6.21
CA LEU A 65 3.08 -5.78 -4.75
C LEU A 65 2.59 -7.17 -4.30
N GLU A 66 1.56 -7.71 -4.94
CA GLU A 66 1.07 -9.08 -4.67
C GLU A 66 2.14 -10.13 -4.94
N ASP A 67 2.88 -10.00 -6.05
CA ASP A 67 3.98 -10.90 -6.42
C ASP A 67 5.15 -10.80 -5.43
N GLN A 68 5.51 -9.59 -4.99
CA GLN A 68 6.60 -9.39 -4.03
C GLN A 68 6.26 -9.87 -2.62
N LEU A 69 5.00 -9.73 -2.21
CA LEU A 69 4.55 -10.12 -0.86
C LEU A 69 4.01 -11.54 -0.79
N ASN A 70 3.67 -12.15 -1.93
CA ASN A 70 2.98 -13.43 -2.05
C ASN A 70 1.68 -13.49 -1.21
N ILE A 71 1.01 -12.33 -1.08
CA ILE A 71 -0.24 -12.11 -0.33
C ILE A 71 -1.09 -11.14 -1.17
N LYS A 72 -2.41 -11.26 -1.07
CA LYS A 72 -3.33 -10.30 -1.69
C LYS A 72 -3.09 -8.88 -1.15
N VAL A 73 -3.11 -7.90 -2.02
CA VAL A 73 -2.91 -6.49 -1.67
C VAL A 73 -4.15 -5.71 -2.05
N ASP A 74 -4.76 -5.03 -1.09
CA ASP A 74 -5.75 -4.00 -1.40
C ASP A 74 -5.03 -2.65 -1.55
N LEU A 75 -4.86 -2.25 -2.80
CA LEU A 75 -4.23 -0.97 -3.11
C LEU A 75 -5.29 0.11 -3.03
N VAL A 76 -5.03 1.16 -2.25
CA VAL A 76 -5.95 2.29 -2.07
C VAL A 76 -5.25 3.61 -2.33
N GLN A 77 -5.84 4.45 -3.17
CA GLN A 77 -5.33 5.78 -3.45
C GLN A 77 -5.78 6.79 -2.39
N LYS A 78 -4.85 7.53 -1.80
CA LYS A 78 -5.10 8.54 -0.76
C LYS A 78 -6.12 9.62 -1.16
N SER A 79 -6.16 9.99 -2.45
CA SER A 79 -7.14 10.95 -2.98
C SER A 79 -8.54 10.36 -3.17
N GLY A 80 -8.68 9.03 -3.19
CA GLY A 80 -9.97 8.34 -3.29
C GLY A 80 -10.64 8.07 -1.94
N LEU A 81 -9.97 8.38 -0.83
CA LEU A 81 -10.53 8.20 0.51
C LEU A 81 -11.69 9.15 0.77
N LYS A 82 -12.81 8.62 1.24
CA LYS A 82 -13.95 9.44 1.68
C LYS A 82 -13.52 10.30 2.88
N PRO A 83 -13.90 11.60 2.93
CA PRO A 83 -13.48 12.50 4.00
C PRO A 83 -13.74 11.96 5.41
N LEU A 84 -14.87 11.28 5.60
CA LEU A 84 -15.30 10.73 6.90
C LEU A 84 -14.36 9.65 7.47
N ILE A 85 -13.68 8.88 6.61
CA ILE A 85 -12.78 7.80 7.02
C ILE A 85 -11.30 8.13 6.79
N LYS A 86 -11.03 9.17 5.99
CA LYS A 86 -9.69 9.58 5.60
C LYS A 86 -8.80 9.81 6.81
N ASP A 87 -9.25 10.61 7.78
CA ASP A 87 -8.42 10.96 8.93
C ASP A 87 -8.11 9.75 9.84
N SER A 88 -9.04 8.79 9.96
CA SER A 88 -8.79 7.55 10.71
C SER A 88 -7.70 6.72 10.02
N ILE A 89 -7.88 6.48 8.72
CA ILE A 89 -6.92 5.70 7.92
C ILE A 89 -5.55 6.36 7.96
N LEU A 90 -5.46 7.68 7.76
CA LEU A 90 -4.19 8.39 7.75
C LEU A 90 -3.46 8.36 9.09
N LYS A 91 -4.18 8.31 10.22
CA LYS A 91 -3.62 8.17 11.57
C LYS A 91 -3.12 6.75 11.85
N GLU A 92 -3.82 5.75 11.34
CA GLU A 92 -3.46 4.33 11.47
C GLU A 92 -2.40 3.89 10.46
N THR A 93 -2.17 4.69 9.42
CA THR A 93 -1.20 4.38 8.35
C THR A 93 0.23 4.45 8.86
N ILE A 94 0.97 3.37 8.63
CA ILE A 94 2.41 3.28 8.84
C ILE A 94 3.11 3.59 7.52
N TYR A 95 3.63 4.81 7.39
CA TYR A 95 4.38 5.27 6.21
C TYR A 95 5.79 4.66 6.13
N LEU A 96 6.28 4.48 4.90
CA LEU A 96 7.52 3.73 4.60
C LEU A 96 8.62 4.56 3.93
#